data_AF-A0A972XM83-F1
#
_entry.id   AF-A0A972XM83-F1
#
_cell.length_a   1.000
_cell.length_b   1.000
_cell.length_c   1.000
_cell.angle_alpha   90.00
_cell.angle_beta   90.00
_cell.angle_gamma   90.00
#
_symmetry.space_group_name_H-M   'P 1'
#
loop_
_entity.id
_entity.type
_entity.pdbx_description
1 polymer ?
#
loop_
_entity_poly.entity_id
_entity_poly.type
_entity_poly.pdbx_seq_one_letter_code
_entity_poly.pdbx_strand_id
1 'polypeptide(L)'
;MKRREFARKTCPALVLSIVGFSLLESCDNAKEESAVIVPQEEKDYLDRIKTIGTSGFLQVQNKVYFNLKNSAYSKLLTSVNFVNDLDNGVLLLRQSDTSLLAFDNCCPHLGSKNQWSFQSNKFKCANHGNSYGIESAQTANCSSNSQFGNLRSFKTLIYKDLLTVDFS
;
A
#
# COMPACT_ATOMS: atom_id res chain seq x y z
N MET A 1 20.72 8.67 -69.55
CA MET A 1 21.32 9.54 -68.51
C MET A 1 20.59 9.30 -67.19
N LYS A 2 21.35 9.10 -66.09
CA LYS A 2 21.06 9.38 -64.65
C LYS A 2 19.73 8.89 -64.04
N ARG A 3 19.63 8.37 -62.82
CA ARG A 3 20.54 8.00 -61.71
C ARG A 3 19.66 7.17 -60.74
N ARG A 4 20.30 6.16 -60.13
CA ARG A 4 19.93 5.38 -58.94
C ARG A 4 18.92 6.06 -58.00
N GLU A 5 17.97 5.29 -57.47
CA GLU A 5 17.65 5.32 -56.04
C GLU A 5 17.36 3.90 -55.53
N PHE A 6 18.19 3.49 -54.58
CA PHE A 6 18.16 2.24 -53.86
C PHE A 6 17.55 2.57 -52.49
N ALA A 7 16.25 2.37 -52.31
CA ALA A 7 15.61 2.63 -51.02
C ALA A 7 15.87 1.44 -50.08
N ARG A 8 16.94 1.54 -49.30
CA ARG A 8 17.18 0.78 -48.07
C ARG A 8 16.01 1.01 -47.10
N LYS A 9 15.40 -0.06 -46.58
CA LYS A 9 14.79 -0.05 -45.24
C LYS A 9 15.16 -1.34 -44.52
N THR A 10 16.14 -1.20 -43.65
CA THR A 10 16.64 -2.18 -42.70
C THR A 10 15.64 -2.41 -41.58
N CYS A 11 15.48 -3.67 -41.18
CA CYS A 11 14.71 -4.10 -40.02
C CYS A 11 15.22 -3.45 -38.71
N PRO A 12 14.35 -3.05 -37.77
CA PRO A 12 14.81 -2.77 -36.42
C PRO A 12 15.23 -4.08 -35.77
N ALA A 13 16.53 -4.18 -35.50
CA ALA A 13 17.15 -5.26 -34.75
C ALA A 13 16.59 -5.31 -33.33
N LEU A 14 16.00 -6.45 -32.98
CA LEU A 14 15.65 -6.81 -31.62
C LEU A 14 16.95 -7.18 -30.90
N VAL A 15 17.52 -6.27 -30.11
CA VAL A 15 18.68 -6.57 -29.27
C VAL A 15 18.17 -7.20 -27.98
N LEU A 16 18.06 -8.54 -27.96
CA LEU A 16 18.05 -9.30 -26.70
C LEU A 16 19.50 -9.56 -26.30
N SER A 17 19.98 -8.83 -25.29
CA SER A 17 21.25 -9.13 -24.63
C SER A 17 21.04 -10.32 -23.69
N ILE A 18 21.39 -11.52 -24.16
CA ILE A 18 21.51 -12.73 -23.32
C ILE A 18 22.92 -12.70 -22.74
N VAL A 19 23.04 -12.44 -21.44
CA VAL A 19 24.29 -12.67 -20.71
C VAL A 19 24.32 -14.16 -20.34
N GLY A 20 25.28 -14.87 -20.90
CA GLY A 20 25.42 -16.31 -20.74
C GLY A 20 26.02 -16.73 -19.40
N PHE A 21 25.69 -17.95 -19.01
CA PHE A 21 26.61 -18.83 -18.30
C PHE A 21 26.57 -20.19 -18.99
N SER A 22 27.76 -20.69 -19.31
CA SER A 22 27.98 -22.05 -19.79
C SER A 22 27.85 -23.01 -18.62
N LEU A 23 26.96 -23.98 -18.71
CA LEU A 23 27.11 -25.24 -17.99
C LEU A 23 27.27 -26.33 -19.05
N LEU A 24 28.48 -26.87 -19.14
CA LEU A 24 28.68 -28.18 -19.74
C LEU A 24 28.03 -29.18 -18.79
N GLU A 25 26.83 -29.65 -19.14
CA GLU A 25 26.25 -30.79 -18.46
C GLU A 25 25.93 -31.87 -19.48
N SER A 26 26.58 -33.00 -19.25
CA SER A 26 26.47 -34.26 -19.97
C SER A 26 25.02 -34.72 -20.03
N CYS A 27 24.63 -35.32 -21.16
CA CYS A 27 23.31 -35.93 -21.33
C CYS A 27 23.00 -36.89 -20.18
N ASP A 28 22.01 -36.56 -19.34
CA ASP A 28 21.12 -37.57 -18.79
C ASP A 28 19.70 -37.02 -18.73
N ASN A 29 18.74 -37.87 -19.05
CA ASN A 29 17.34 -37.51 -19.27
C ASN A 29 16.66 -37.15 -17.95
N ALA A 30 16.73 -35.89 -17.53
CA ALA A 30 15.83 -35.33 -16.53
C ALA A 30 14.86 -34.38 -17.23
N LYS A 31 13.57 -34.68 -17.13
CA LYS A 31 12.51 -33.73 -17.49
C LYS A 31 12.70 -32.47 -16.65
N GLU A 32 13.23 -31.41 -17.25
CA GLU A 32 13.27 -30.10 -16.64
C GLU A 32 11.83 -29.58 -16.51
N GLU A 33 11.23 -29.81 -15.35
CA GLU A 33 10.13 -28.98 -14.90
C GLU A 33 10.75 -27.62 -14.57
N SER A 34 10.62 -26.66 -15.49
CA SER A 34 11.09 -25.29 -15.27
C SER A 34 10.50 -24.75 -13.97
N ALA A 35 11.33 -24.66 -12.93
CA ALA A 35 10.91 -24.13 -11.64
C ALA A 35 10.43 -22.68 -11.83
N VAL A 36 9.16 -22.43 -11.58
CA VAL A 36 8.58 -21.08 -11.63
C VAL A 36 9.21 -20.24 -10.52
N ILE A 37 10.09 -19.29 -10.89
CA ILE A 37 10.68 -18.35 -9.95
C ILE A 37 9.61 -17.32 -9.57
N VAL A 38 8.94 -17.53 -8.44
CA VAL A 38 8.00 -16.56 -7.87
C VAL A 38 8.79 -15.40 -7.23
N PRO A 39 8.52 -14.14 -7.57
CA PRO A 39 9.15 -12.97 -6.94
C PRO A 39 9.00 -12.98 -5.41
N GLN A 40 9.99 -12.48 -4.67
CA GLN A 40 9.96 -12.49 -3.20
C GLN A 40 8.74 -11.72 -2.64
N GLU A 41 8.40 -10.58 -3.23
CA GLU A 41 7.23 -9.78 -2.84
C GLU A 41 5.91 -10.58 -2.93
N GLU A 42 5.79 -11.45 -3.95
CA GLU A 42 4.63 -12.32 -4.11
C GLU A 42 4.60 -13.42 -3.03
N LYS A 43 5.75 -13.99 -2.67
CA LYS A 43 5.85 -14.96 -1.58
C LYS A 43 5.46 -14.34 -0.25
N ASP A 44 5.97 -13.14 0.03
CA ASP A 44 5.68 -12.38 1.26
C ASP A 44 4.18 -12.05 1.34
N TYR A 45 3.58 -11.62 0.22
CA TYR A 45 2.14 -11.38 0.13
C TYR A 45 1.32 -12.63 0.45
N LEU A 46 1.64 -13.78 -0.16
CA LEU A 46 0.91 -15.04 0.06
C LEU A 46 1.02 -15.53 1.50
N ASP A 47 2.22 -15.44 2.10
CA ASP A 47 2.44 -15.80 3.50
C ASP A 47 1.64 -14.92 4.47
N ARG A 48 1.65 -13.59 4.23
CA ARG A 48 0.89 -12.63 5.04
C ARG A 48 -0.61 -12.86 4.94
N ILE A 49 -1.16 -13.01 3.73
CA ILE A 49 -2.59 -13.28 3.53
C ILE A 49 -3.01 -14.59 4.21
N LYS A 50 -2.21 -15.64 4.08
CA LYS A 50 -2.46 -16.93 4.76
C LYS A 50 -2.46 -16.77 6.29
N THR A 51 -1.50 -16.02 6.83
CA THR A 51 -1.37 -15.81 8.27
C THR A 51 -2.49 -14.94 8.84
N ILE A 52 -2.93 -13.91 8.10
CA ILE A 52 -4.10 -13.09 8.47
C ILE A 52 -5.35 -13.96 8.55
N GLY A 53 -5.58 -14.83 7.55
CA GLY A 53 -6.78 -15.66 7.52
C GLY A 53 -8.05 -14.82 7.63
N THR A 54 -8.87 -15.11 8.66
CA THR A 54 -10.15 -14.43 8.90
C THR A 54 -10.08 -13.22 9.82
N SER A 55 -8.95 -12.94 10.49
CA SER A 55 -8.84 -11.80 11.43
C SER A 55 -8.98 -10.46 10.73
N GLY A 56 -8.62 -10.39 9.45
CA GLY A 56 -8.60 -9.17 8.66
C GLY A 56 -7.29 -8.39 8.75
N PHE A 57 -6.55 -8.51 9.85
CA PHE A 57 -5.23 -7.89 10.00
C PHE A 57 -4.21 -8.76 10.74
N LEU A 58 -2.94 -8.41 10.59
CA LEU A 58 -1.80 -9.03 11.28
C LEU A 58 -0.84 -7.94 11.74
N GLN A 59 -0.52 -7.92 13.03
CA GLN A 59 0.53 -7.05 13.58
C GLN A 59 1.87 -7.79 13.58
N VAL A 60 2.92 -7.13 13.11
CA VAL A 60 4.30 -7.64 13.17
C VAL A 60 5.22 -6.46 13.48
N GLN A 61 5.81 -6.46 14.69
CA GLN A 61 6.67 -5.36 15.16
C GLN A 61 5.96 -4.00 15.02
N ASN A 62 6.58 -3.04 14.32
CA ASN A 62 6.05 -1.71 14.08
C ASN A 62 5.18 -1.64 12.81
N LYS A 63 4.62 -2.76 12.34
CA LYS A 63 3.80 -2.81 11.14
C LYS A 63 2.48 -3.50 11.39
N VAL A 64 1.46 -3.03 10.70
CA VAL A 64 0.19 -3.73 10.59
C VAL A 64 -0.13 -3.98 9.13
N TYR A 65 -0.50 -5.22 8.83
CA TYR A 65 -0.90 -5.68 7.53
C TYR A 65 -2.42 -5.89 7.54
N PHE A 66 -3.13 -5.19 6.68
CA PHE A 66 -4.58 -5.25 6.54
C PHE A 66 -4.94 -5.94 5.22
N ASN A 67 -5.75 -6.99 5.30
CA ASN A 67 -6.36 -7.61 4.14
C ASN A 67 -7.61 -6.81 3.75
N LEU A 68 -7.51 -6.00 2.70
CA LEU A 68 -8.58 -5.12 2.21
C LEU A 68 -9.82 -5.88 1.69
N LYS A 69 -9.72 -7.19 1.44
CA LYS A 69 -10.89 -8.02 1.11
C LYS A 69 -11.69 -8.44 2.34
N ASN A 70 -11.17 -8.26 3.56
CA ASN A 70 -11.93 -8.54 4.76
C ASN A 70 -13.10 -7.54 4.89
N SER A 71 -14.27 -8.03 5.29
CA SER A 71 -15.50 -7.23 5.44
C SER A 71 -15.34 -6.00 6.34
N ALA A 72 -14.45 -6.03 7.34
CA ALA A 72 -14.14 -4.91 8.22
C ALA A 72 -13.61 -3.68 7.45
N TYR A 73 -12.96 -3.91 6.30
CA TYR A 73 -12.36 -2.87 5.46
C TYR A 73 -13.13 -2.59 4.17
N SER A 74 -14.32 -3.17 4.01
CA SER A 74 -15.17 -3.02 2.81
C SER A 74 -15.47 -1.57 2.42
N LYS A 75 -15.55 -0.66 3.40
CA LYS A 75 -15.71 0.78 3.14
C LYS A 75 -14.57 1.37 2.30
N LEU A 76 -13.36 0.83 2.44
CA LEU A 76 -12.16 1.29 1.71
C LEU A 76 -12.15 0.87 0.24
N LEU A 77 -13.14 0.09 -0.22
CA LEU A 77 -13.34 -0.22 -1.63
C LEU A 77 -13.88 0.99 -2.42
N THR A 78 -14.43 1.99 -1.74
CA THR A 78 -14.95 3.22 -2.34
C THR A 78 -14.05 4.40 -2.02
N SER A 79 -13.72 5.19 -3.03
CA SER A 79 -12.99 6.44 -2.87
C SER A 79 -13.71 7.43 -1.92
N VAL A 80 -12.93 8.22 -1.19
CA VAL A 80 -13.40 9.19 -0.19
C VAL A 80 -14.21 8.52 0.92
N ASN A 81 -13.69 7.41 1.44
CA ASN A 81 -14.27 6.69 2.55
C ASN A 81 -13.18 6.25 3.53
N PHE A 82 -13.55 5.97 4.78
CA PHE A 82 -12.59 5.64 5.81
C PHE A 82 -13.09 4.55 6.76
N VAL A 83 -12.13 3.91 7.42
CA VAL A 83 -12.34 2.96 8.51
C VAL A 83 -11.54 3.46 9.71
N ASN A 84 -12.17 3.45 10.88
CA ASN A 84 -11.48 3.66 12.15
C ASN A 84 -11.21 2.29 12.77
N ASP A 85 -9.98 1.81 12.64
CA ASP A 85 -9.52 0.57 13.22
C ASP A 85 -9.06 0.85 14.66
N LEU A 86 -9.95 0.55 15.61
CA LEU A 86 -9.70 0.81 17.03
C LEU A 86 -8.68 -0.15 17.62
N ASP A 87 -8.58 -1.37 17.10
CA ASP A 87 -7.66 -2.42 17.57
C ASP A 87 -6.21 -2.03 17.30
N ASN A 88 -5.96 -1.39 16.15
CA ASN A 88 -4.64 -0.96 15.71
C ASN A 88 -4.40 0.54 15.92
N GLY A 89 -5.39 1.29 16.40
CA GLY A 89 -5.26 2.72 16.70
C GLY A 89 -5.11 3.61 15.46
N VAL A 90 -5.71 3.22 14.32
CA VAL A 90 -5.51 3.92 13.04
C VAL A 90 -6.80 4.31 12.33
N LEU A 91 -6.78 5.48 11.72
CA LEU A 91 -7.74 5.90 10.70
C LEU A 91 -7.17 5.55 9.32
N LEU A 92 -7.82 4.63 8.62
CA LEU A 92 -7.50 4.27 7.25
C LEU A 92 -8.43 5.06 6.31
N LEU A 93 -7.86 5.87 5.42
CA LEU A 93 -8.58 6.70 4.46
C LEU A 93 -8.29 6.22 3.04
N ARG A 94 -9.31 5.78 2.31
CA ARG A 94 -9.26 5.61 0.86
C ARG A 94 -9.48 6.98 0.23
N GLN A 95 -8.40 7.69 -0.11
CA GLN A 95 -8.50 9.03 -0.69
C GLN A 95 -8.90 8.98 -2.17
N SER A 96 -8.38 7.98 -2.90
CA SER A 96 -8.71 7.71 -4.31
C SER A 96 -8.60 6.21 -4.60
N ASP A 97 -8.86 5.80 -5.84
CA ASP A 97 -8.75 4.39 -6.25
C ASP A 97 -7.31 3.84 -6.17
N THR A 98 -6.32 4.72 -6.06
CA THR A 98 -4.89 4.35 -5.97
C THR A 98 -4.23 4.87 -4.70
N SER A 99 -4.92 5.64 -3.88
CA SER A 99 -4.36 6.26 -2.66
C SER A 99 -5.10 5.79 -1.41
N LEU A 100 -4.34 5.18 -0.49
CA LEU A 100 -4.81 4.84 0.85
C LEU A 100 -3.81 5.41 1.87
N LEU A 101 -4.32 6.27 2.73
CA LEU A 101 -3.55 6.96 3.77
C LEU A 101 -3.91 6.39 5.14
N ALA A 102 -2.96 6.40 6.07
CA ALA A 102 -3.17 5.97 7.44
C ALA A 102 -2.78 7.11 8.41
N PHE A 103 -3.59 7.30 9.44
CA PHE A 103 -3.37 8.33 10.47
C PHE A 103 -3.57 7.76 11.87
N ASP A 104 -2.97 8.40 12.87
CA ASP A 104 -3.30 8.15 14.28
C ASP A 104 -4.78 8.45 14.52
N ASN A 105 -5.51 7.51 15.13
CA ASN A 105 -6.92 7.73 15.47
C ASN A 105 -7.11 8.51 16.77
N CYS A 106 -6.04 8.88 17.46
CA CYS A 106 -6.12 9.70 18.66
C CYS A 106 -6.38 11.17 18.32
N CYS A 107 -7.48 11.73 18.83
CA CYS A 107 -7.77 13.15 18.66
C CYS A 107 -6.67 14.02 19.32
N PRO A 108 -6.06 14.96 18.58
CA PRO A 108 -5.01 15.81 19.13
C PRO A 108 -5.43 16.71 20.30
N HIS A 109 -6.73 17.00 20.46
CA HIS A 109 -7.22 17.79 21.59
C HIS A 109 -7.10 17.02 22.91
N LEU A 110 -8.00 16.05 23.14
CA LEU A 110 -8.11 15.31 24.42
C LEU A 110 -8.20 13.79 24.22
N GLY A 111 -7.69 13.28 23.09
CA GLY A 111 -7.45 11.85 22.93
C GLY A 111 -8.65 10.96 22.64
N SER A 112 -9.83 11.51 22.34
CA SER A 112 -10.96 10.70 21.85
C SER A 112 -10.57 9.93 20.59
N LYS A 113 -10.86 8.63 20.54
CA LYS A 113 -10.42 7.73 19.47
C LYS A 113 -11.53 7.25 18.54
N ASN A 114 -12.79 7.31 18.98
CA ASN A 114 -13.91 6.59 18.33
C ASN A 114 -14.98 7.52 17.74
N GLN A 115 -14.72 8.83 17.69
CA GLN A 115 -15.70 9.84 17.28
C GLN A 115 -15.19 10.62 16.07
N TRP A 116 -15.02 9.94 14.93
CA TRP A 116 -14.49 10.55 13.72
C TRP A 116 -15.52 10.61 12.60
N SER A 117 -15.51 11.71 11.85
CA SER A 117 -16.14 11.84 10.54
C SER A 117 -15.15 12.47 9.55
N PHE A 118 -15.31 12.21 8.26
CA PHE A 118 -14.43 12.76 7.22
C PHE A 118 -15.23 13.57 6.20
N GLN A 119 -14.84 14.83 6.00
CA GLN A 119 -15.43 15.71 4.99
C GLN A 119 -14.42 16.80 4.61
N SER A 120 -14.45 17.25 3.35
CA SER A 120 -13.62 18.37 2.87
C SER A 120 -12.13 18.19 3.20
N ASN A 121 -11.61 16.98 2.99
CA ASN A 121 -10.22 16.58 3.28
C ASN A 121 -9.78 16.79 4.74
N LYS A 122 -10.72 16.72 5.69
CA LYS A 122 -10.44 16.81 7.11
C LYS A 122 -11.17 15.74 7.90
N PHE A 123 -10.51 15.24 8.93
CA PHE A 123 -11.12 14.44 9.97
C PHE A 123 -11.65 15.35 11.08
N LYS A 124 -12.95 15.27 11.36
CA LYS A 124 -13.59 15.98 12.47
C LYS A 124 -13.77 15.03 13.65
N CYS A 125 -13.24 15.41 14.81
CA CYS A 125 -13.52 14.73 16.07
C CYS A 125 -14.85 15.24 16.64
N ALA A 126 -15.87 14.38 16.74
CA ALA A 126 -17.21 14.79 17.16
C ALA A 126 -17.32 15.11 18.66
N ASN A 127 -16.31 14.80 19.49
CA ASN A 127 -16.34 15.11 20.92
C ASN A 127 -16.50 16.62 21.20
N HIS A 128 -15.73 17.44 20.47
CA HIS A 128 -15.76 18.90 20.60
C HIS A 128 -15.85 19.62 19.23
N GLY A 129 -15.86 18.87 18.13
CA GLY A 129 -16.03 19.41 16.79
C GLY A 129 -14.76 19.92 16.10
N ASN A 130 -13.58 19.72 16.69
CA ASN A 130 -12.31 20.10 16.07
C ASN A 130 -12.03 19.28 14.80
N SER A 131 -11.46 19.93 13.78
CA SER A 131 -11.17 19.32 12.49
C SER A 131 -9.68 19.41 12.18
N TYR A 132 -9.11 18.29 11.76
CA TYR A 132 -7.68 18.13 11.49
C TYR A 132 -7.48 17.71 10.03
N GLY A 133 -6.49 18.30 9.36
CA GLY A 133 -6.18 17.95 7.98
C GLY A 133 -5.38 16.66 7.87
N ILE A 134 -5.12 16.28 6.61
CA ILE A 134 -4.45 15.03 6.21
C ILE A 134 -3.06 15.26 5.61
N GLU A 135 -2.57 16.49 5.65
CA GLU A 135 -1.25 16.85 5.10
C GLU A 135 -0.13 16.48 6.07
N SER A 136 1.11 16.43 5.61
CA SER A 136 2.27 15.99 6.41
C SER A 136 2.91 17.07 7.30
N ALA A 137 2.63 18.35 7.05
CA ALA A 137 3.18 19.46 7.82
C ALA A 137 2.28 19.83 9.02
N GLN A 138 2.79 20.58 10.00
CA GLN A 138 1.99 21.10 11.12
C GLN A 138 1.18 20.01 11.87
N THR A 139 1.85 18.89 12.15
CA THR A 139 1.26 17.74 12.85
C THR A 139 0.82 18.12 14.25
N ALA A 140 -0.44 17.86 14.55
CA ALA A 140 -1.02 17.96 15.88
C ALA A 140 -0.94 16.59 16.55
N ASN A 141 -0.16 16.49 17.63
CA ASN A 141 0.06 15.23 18.32
C ASN A 141 -1.15 14.83 19.19
N CYS A 142 -1.37 13.53 19.36
CA CYS A 142 -2.36 12.96 20.27
C CYS A 142 -2.35 13.64 21.64
N SER A 143 -3.54 14.05 22.13
CA SER A 143 -3.74 14.67 23.46
C SER A 143 -2.82 15.85 23.78
N SER A 144 -2.37 16.60 22.76
CA SER A 144 -1.53 17.79 22.92
C SER A 144 -2.31 19.07 23.25
N ASN A 145 -3.63 18.95 23.48
CA ASN A 145 -4.56 20.07 23.58
C ASN A 145 -4.68 20.91 22.30
N SER A 146 -4.19 20.41 21.15
CA SER A 146 -4.30 21.13 19.89
C SER A 146 -5.73 21.08 19.32
N GLN A 147 -6.22 22.23 18.87
CA GLN A 147 -7.55 22.38 18.25
C GLN A 147 -7.49 22.48 16.71
N PHE A 148 -6.28 22.54 16.14
CA PHE A 148 -6.04 22.64 14.70
C PHE A 148 -4.75 21.89 14.29
N GLY A 149 -4.43 21.88 13.00
CA GLY A 149 -3.27 21.20 12.43
C GLY A 149 -3.66 19.95 11.64
N ASN A 150 -2.68 19.11 11.34
CA ASN A 150 -2.89 17.85 10.62
C ASN A 150 -2.75 16.64 11.56
N LEU A 151 -3.45 15.56 11.26
CA LEU A 151 -3.24 14.31 12.00
C LEU A 151 -1.86 13.73 11.69
N ARG A 152 -1.27 13.05 12.68
CA ARG A 152 -0.04 12.28 12.46
C ARG A 152 -0.33 11.18 11.44
N SER A 153 0.36 11.22 10.31
CA SER A 153 0.29 10.20 9.26
C SER A 153 1.31 9.10 9.48
N PHE A 154 0.98 7.91 8.97
CA PHE A 154 1.86 6.75 8.92
C PHE A 154 2.14 6.39 7.47
N LYS A 155 3.31 5.79 7.23
CA LYS A 155 3.69 5.36 5.87
C LYS A 155 2.83 4.17 5.48
N THR A 156 2.28 4.22 4.27
CA THR A 156 1.49 3.12 3.69
C THR A 156 2.20 2.51 2.48
N LEU A 157 1.99 1.21 2.27
CA LEU A 157 2.36 0.48 1.06
C LEU A 157 1.21 -0.45 0.70
N ILE A 158 0.83 -0.49 -0.57
CA ILE A 158 -0.22 -1.40 -1.07
C ILE A 158 0.43 -2.35 -2.06
N TYR A 159 0.25 -3.65 -1.83
CA TYR A 159 0.52 -4.69 -2.81
C TYR A 159 -0.73 -5.56 -2.96
N LYS A 160 -1.37 -5.50 -4.13
CA LYS A 160 -2.69 -6.10 -4.38
C LYS A 160 -3.70 -5.63 -3.32
N ASP A 161 -4.33 -6.54 -2.59
CA ASP A 161 -5.27 -6.28 -1.50
C ASP A 161 -4.63 -6.26 -0.10
N LEU A 162 -3.30 -6.27 0.00
CA LEU A 162 -2.59 -6.13 1.26
C LEU A 162 -2.13 -4.68 1.44
N LEU A 163 -2.71 -3.99 2.43
CA LEU A 163 -2.21 -2.70 2.90
C LEU A 163 -1.24 -2.94 4.06
N THR A 164 -0.05 -2.35 3.97
CA THR A 164 0.90 -2.26 5.07
C THR A 164 0.89 -0.85 5.62
N VAL A 165 0.75 -0.71 6.93
CA VAL A 165 0.98 0.54 7.68
C VAL A 165 2.22 0.38 8.53
N ASP A 166 3.16 1.31 8.40
CA ASP A 166 4.43 1.33 9.15
C ASP A 166 4.43 2.49 10.16
N PHE A 167 4.60 2.14 11.44
CA PHE A 167 4.53 3.06 12.57
C PHE A 167 5.91 3.60 13.00
N SER A 168 6.97 3.17 12.31
CA SER A 168 8.36 3.57 12.60
C SER A 168 8.65 5.04 12.29
#